data_AF-A0A7Y5EL69-F1
#
_entry.id   AF-A0A7Y5EL69-F1
#
_cell.length_a   1.000
_cell.length_b   1.000
_cell.length_c   1.000
_cell.angle_alpha   90.00
_cell.angle_beta   90.00
_cell.angle_gamma   90.00
#
_symmetry.space_group_name_H-M   'P 1'
#
loop_
_entity.id
_entity.type
_entity.pdbx_description
1 polymer ?
#
loop_
_entity_poly.entity_id
_entity_poly.type
_entity_poly.pdbx_seq_one_letter_code
_entity_poly.pdbx_strand_id
1 'polypeptide(L)'
;MKHKLNLTSLMDKAGIEPLSAGAYLAKHLEKLELSASKAAAKMDCSQSTVSRLIKGDSDLTVDMAVRISRTFDIPVDALFNYDAHYKTWIAKKRLQAA
;
A
#
# COMPACT_ATOMS: atom_id res chain seq x y z
N MET A 1 -30.23 -3.54 -8.24
CA MET A 1 -29.14 -2.55 -8.42
C MET A 1 -27.98 -3.24 -9.12
N LYS A 2 -27.65 -2.87 -10.37
CA LYS A 2 -26.52 -3.47 -11.09
C LYS A 2 -25.22 -3.00 -10.42
N HIS A 3 -24.48 -3.91 -9.79
CA HIS A 3 -23.16 -3.61 -9.26
C HIS A 3 -22.30 -3.06 -10.38
N LYS A 4 -22.00 -1.75 -10.34
CA LYS A 4 -21.03 -1.14 -11.25
C LYS A 4 -19.70 -1.85 -11.04
N LEU A 5 -19.16 -2.35 -12.14
CA LEU A 5 -17.81 -2.90 -12.24
C LEU A 5 -16.84 -1.91 -11.57
N ASN A 6 -16.20 -2.31 -10.47
CA ASN A 6 -15.14 -1.52 -9.83
C ASN A 6 -13.81 -2.25 -9.93
N LEU A 7 -12.71 -1.50 -9.84
CA LEU A 7 -11.35 -2.02 -10.05
C LEU A 7 -11.06 -3.23 -9.14
N THR A 8 -11.52 -3.19 -7.89
CA THR A 8 -11.36 -4.31 -6.96
C THR A 8 -12.06 -5.59 -7.43
N SER A 9 -13.26 -5.48 -8.01
CA SER A 9 -13.99 -6.65 -8.50
C SER A 9 -13.43 -7.19 -9.82
N LEU A 10 -12.71 -6.36 -10.58
CA LEU A 10 -11.93 -6.78 -11.74
C LEU A 10 -10.67 -7.53 -11.32
N MET A 11 -9.95 -7.00 -10.32
CA MET A 11 -8.75 -7.64 -9.74
C MET A 11 -9.09 -9.01 -9.16
N ASP A 12 -10.19 -9.13 -8.40
CA ASP A 12 -10.69 -10.42 -7.87
C ASP A 12 -10.91 -11.45 -9.00
N LYS A 13 -11.64 -11.06 -10.05
CA LYS A 13 -11.97 -11.95 -11.18
C LYS A 13 -10.73 -12.38 -11.98
N ALA A 14 -9.73 -11.52 -12.05
CA ALA A 14 -8.46 -11.81 -12.72
C ALA A 14 -7.50 -12.64 -11.86
N GLY A 15 -7.86 -12.96 -10.60
CA GLY A 15 -6.96 -13.61 -9.66
C GLY A 15 -5.78 -12.74 -9.26
N ILE A 16 -5.89 -11.42 -9.41
CA ILE A 16 -4.83 -10.46 -9.09
C ILE A 16 -5.04 -9.98 -7.65
N GLU A 17 -4.05 -10.22 -6.81
CA GLU A 17 -4.04 -9.68 -5.45
C GLU A 17 -3.58 -8.21 -5.48
N PRO A 18 -4.39 -7.25 -5.01
CA PRO A 18 -3.99 -5.85 -4.96
C PRO A 18 -2.85 -5.66 -3.96
N LEU A 19 -1.94 -4.72 -4.25
CA LEU A 19 -0.90 -4.32 -3.32
C LEU A 19 -1.46 -3.30 -2.33
N SER A 20 -1.07 -3.40 -1.06
CA SER A 20 -1.17 -2.28 -0.13
C SER A 20 -0.21 -1.16 -0.51
N ALA A 21 -0.39 0.04 0.05
CA ALA A 21 0.57 1.13 -0.14
C ALA A 21 1.97 0.75 0.35
N GLY A 22 2.06 0.03 1.48
CA GLY A 22 3.33 -0.47 2.01
C GLY A 22 4.01 -1.49 1.10
N ALA A 23 3.25 -2.45 0.55
CA ALA A 23 3.79 -3.43 -0.39
C ALA A 23 4.24 -2.78 -1.71
N TYR A 24 3.53 -1.76 -2.17
CA TYR A 24 3.95 -0.95 -3.31
C TYR A 24 5.26 -0.20 -3.01
N LEU A 25 5.37 0.45 -1.85
CA LEU A 25 6.59 1.10 -1.40
C LEU A 25 7.76 0.11 -1.35
N ALA A 26 7.57 -1.10 -0.82
CA ALA A 26 8.62 -2.13 -0.76
C ALA A 26 9.20 -2.44 -2.15
N LYS A 27 8.33 -2.68 -3.14
CA LYS A 27 8.75 -2.92 -4.53
C LYS A 27 9.45 -1.70 -5.15
N HIS A 28 9.03 -0.50 -4.78
CA HIS A 28 9.67 0.73 -5.23
C HIS A 28 11.09 0.85 -4.65
N LEU A 29 11.27 0.57 -3.35
CA LEU A 29 12.58 0.59 -2.70
C LEU A 29 13.53 -0.48 -3.25
N GLU A 30 13.01 -1.67 -3.56
CA GLU A 30 13.77 -2.75 -4.20
C GLU A 30 14.35 -2.29 -5.55
N LYS A 31 13.53 -1.65 -6.40
CA LYS A 31 13.98 -1.09 -7.69
C LYS A 31 15.05 -0.01 -7.55
N LEU A 32 15.04 0.72 -6.44
CA LEU A 32 16.02 1.76 -6.13
C LEU A 32 17.24 1.22 -5.37
N GLU A 33 17.29 -0.08 -5.08
CA GLU A 33 18.31 -0.73 -4.24
C GLU A 33 18.45 -0.06 -2.86
N LEU A 34 17.33 0.41 -2.31
CA LEU A 34 17.26 1.08 -1.01
C LEU A 34 16.77 0.13 0.07
N SER A 35 17.52 0.07 1.17
CA SER A 35 17.06 -0.61 2.38
C SER A 35 15.97 0.21 3.08
N ALA A 36 15.13 -0.46 3.88
CA ALA A 36 14.12 0.19 4.71
C ALA A 36 14.73 1.24 5.67
N SER A 37 15.95 1.01 6.16
CA SER A 37 16.68 1.97 6.99
C SER A 37 17.06 3.23 6.23
N LYS A 38 17.63 3.10 5.02
CA LYS A 38 17.95 4.24 4.15
C LYS A 38 16.69 5.00 3.74
N ALA A 39 15.62 4.30 3.42
CA ALA A 39 14.33 4.91 3.09
C ALA A 39 13.75 5.69 4.28
N ALA A 40 13.81 5.12 5.49
CA ALA A 40 13.35 5.77 6.71
C ALA A 40 14.11 7.07 7.01
N ALA A 41 15.44 7.05 6.85
CA ALA A 41 16.27 8.24 6.99
C ALA A 41 15.88 9.33 5.99
N LYS A 42 15.61 8.96 4.71
CA LYS A 42 15.15 9.92 3.69
C LYS A 42 13.73 10.46 3.92
N MET A 43 12.86 9.68 4.57
CA MET A 43 11.50 10.07 4.94
C MET A 43 11.41 10.76 6.31
N ASP A 44 12.55 10.95 6.99
CA ASP A 44 12.63 11.54 8.32
C ASP A 44 11.75 10.81 9.36
N CYS A 45 11.78 9.47 9.35
CA CYS A 45 11.01 8.65 10.27
C CYS A 45 11.82 7.45 10.80
N SER A 46 11.26 6.72 11.76
CA SER A 46 11.92 5.52 12.29
C SER A 46 11.91 4.37 11.26
N GLN A 47 12.98 3.58 11.20
CA GLN A 47 13.00 2.34 10.41
C GLN A 47 11.85 1.39 10.79
N SER A 48 11.47 1.38 12.07
CA SER A 48 10.36 0.55 12.55
C SER A 48 9.02 0.96 11.93
N THR A 49 8.83 2.25 11.62
CA THR A 49 7.62 2.78 10.96
C THR A 49 7.55 2.26 9.53
N VAL A 50 8.65 2.38 8.78
CA VAL A 50 8.73 1.86 7.41
C VAL A 50 8.55 0.35 7.38
N SER A 51 9.24 -0.37 8.27
CA SER A 51 9.16 -1.83 8.37
C SER A 51 7.73 -2.32 8.64
N ARG A 52 7.00 -1.68 9.55
CA ARG A 52 5.61 -2.03 9.86
C ARG A 52 4.70 -1.75 8.67
N LEU A 53 4.88 -0.62 8.00
CA LEU A 53 4.09 -0.28 6.82
C LEU A 53 4.31 -1.30 5.68
N ILE A 54 5.56 -1.63 5.33
CA ILE A 54 5.85 -2.56 4.22
C ILE A 54 5.38 -3.99 4.51
N LYS A 55 5.35 -4.41 5.78
CA LYS A 55 4.85 -5.72 6.21
C LYS A 55 3.32 -5.78 6.30
N GLY A 56 2.64 -4.63 6.29
CA GLY A 56 1.21 -4.55 6.51
C GLY A 56 0.80 -4.63 7.99
N ASP A 57 1.75 -4.43 8.91
CA ASP A 57 1.51 -4.39 10.36
C ASP A 57 0.93 -3.03 10.82
N SER A 58 0.94 -2.04 9.95
CA SER A 58 0.36 -0.72 10.18
C SER A 58 -0.33 -0.17 8.93
N ASP A 59 -1.43 0.54 9.13
CA ASP A 59 -2.12 1.26 8.07
C ASP A 59 -1.31 2.43 7.50
N LEU A 60 -1.58 2.78 6.24
CA LEU A 60 -1.10 4.03 5.66
C LEU A 60 -1.77 5.22 6.34
N THR A 61 -1.00 6.02 7.07
CA THR A 61 -1.46 7.30 7.62
C THR A 61 -1.27 8.44 6.62
N VAL A 62 -1.98 9.55 6.83
CA VAL A 62 -1.81 10.78 6.02
C VAL A 62 -0.37 11.30 6.09
N ASP A 63 0.23 11.32 7.29
CA ASP A 63 1.62 11.76 7.48
C ASP A 63 2.60 10.89 6.68
N MET A 64 2.44 9.55 6.72
CA MET A 64 3.27 8.65 5.93
C MET A 64 3.06 8.83 4.43
N ALA A 65 1.84 9.06 3.97
CA ALA A 65 1.59 9.34 2.55
C ALA A 65 2.32 10.60 2.06
N VAL A 66 2.32 11.67 2.87
CA VAL A 66 3.07 12.91 2.58
C VAL A 66 4.57 12.65 2.52
N ARG A 67 5.11 11.91 3.51
CA ARG A 67 6.55 11.57 3.55
C ARG A 67 6.97 10.76 2.33
N ILE A 68 6.21 9.72 1.99
CA ILE A 68 6.49 8.87 0.83
C ILE A 68 6.46 9.70 -0.46
N SER A 69 5.42 10.50 -0.64
CA SER A 69 5.25 11.33 -1.84
C SER A 69 6.38 12.32 -2.03
N ARG A 70 6.76 13.05 -0.97
CA ARG A 70 7.87 14.01 -1.01
C ARG A 70 9.22 13.35 -1.28
N THR A 71 9.45 12.13 -0.79
CA THR A 71 10.75 11.46 -0.90
C THR A 71 10.92 10.70 -2.22
N PHE A 72 9.86 10.09 -2.74
CA PHE A 72 9.92 9.15 -3.86
C PHE A 72 9.09 9.56 -5.08
N ASP A 73 8.50 10.76 -5.05
CA ASP A 73 7.64 11.29 -6.12
C ASP A 73 6.47 10.36 -6.48
N ILE A 74 5.98 9.61 -5.48
CA ILE A 74 4.80 8.76 -5.63
C ILE A 74 3.57 9.63 -5.35
N PRO A 75 2.58 9.69 -6.27
CA PRO A 75 1.37 10.47 -6.03
C PRO A 75 0.60 10.00 -4.80
N VAL A 76 0.13 10.97 -3.98
CA VAL A 76 -0.58 10.68 -2.72
C VAL A 76 -1.88 9.92 -2.97
N ASP A 77 -2.62 10.28 -4.02
CA ASP A 77 -3.84 9.60 -4.44
C ASP A 77 -3.58 8.15 -4.83
N ALA A 78 -2.47 7.87 -5.53
CA ALA A 78 -2.07 6.51 -5.87
C ALA A 78 -1.86 5.65 -4.60
N LEU A 79 -1.17 6.18 -3.59
CA LEU A 79 -0.94 5.47 -2.32
C LEU A 79 -2.26 5.10 -1.63
N PHE A 80 -3.19 6.05 -1.51
CA PHE A 80 -4.50 5.77 -0.90
C PHE A 80 -5.35 4.81 -1.73
N ASN A 81 -5.28 4.88 -3.05
CA ASN A 81 -5.98 3.95 -3.93
C ASN A 81 -5.45 2.52 -3.75
N TYR A 82 -4.14 2.30 -3.71
CA TYR A 82 -3.55 0.99 -3.40
C TYR A 82 -4.07 0.45 -2.06
N ASP A 83 -4.01 1.26 -1.02
CA ASP A 83 -4.43 0.85 0.32
C ASP A 83 -5.93 0.53 0.41
N ALA A 84 -6.78 1.35 -0.23
CA ALA A 84 -8.22 1.14 -0.28
C ALA A 84 -8.59 -0.16 -1.02
N HIS A 85 -7.93 -0.45 -2.15
CA HIS A 85 -8.16 -1.68 -2.90
C HIS A 85 -7.73 -2.91 -2.10
N TYR A 86 -6.57 -2.86 -1.45
CA TYR A 86 -6.08 -3.94 -0.59
C TYR A 86 -7.01 -4.21 0.60
N LYS A 87 -7.44 -3.16 1.30
CA LYS A 87 -8.38 -3.27 2.44
C LYS A 87 -9.71 -3.87 2.02
N THR A 88 -10.25 -3.43 0.89
CA THR A 88 -11.50 -3.98 0.34
C THR A 88 -11.35 -5.47 0.02
N TRP A 89 -10.23 -5.86 -0.57
CA TRP A 89 -9.94 -7.25 -0.93
C TRP A 89 -9.81 -8.16 0.30
N ILE A 90 -9.07 -7.74 1.33
CA ILE A 90 -8.98 -8.49 2.60
C ILE A 90 -10.35 -8.63 3.25
N ALA A 91 -11.12 -7.54 3.32
CA ALA A 91 -12.44 -7.56 3.92
C ALA A 91 -13.36 -8.57 3.21
N LYS A 92 -13.36 -8.60 1.88
CA LYS A 92 -14.10 -9.59 1.09
C LYS A 92 -13.65 -11.02 1.37
N LYS A 93 -12.34 -11.29 1.41
CA LYS A 93 -11.81 -12.62 1.75
C LYS A 93 -12.27 -13.07 3.14
N ARG A 94 -12.27 -12.17 4.13
CA ARG A 94 -12.75 -12.47 5.49
C ARG A 94 -14.25 -12.75 5.54
N LEU A 95 -15.05 -12.04 4.74
CA LEU A 95 -16.49 -12.30 4.64
C LEU A 95 -16.81 -13.65 3.99
N GLN A 96 -15.94 -14.18 3.12
CA GLN A 96 -16.11 -15.50 2.49
C GLN A 96 -15.63 -16.66 3.36
N ALA A 97 -14.73 -16.39 4.32
CA ALA A 97 -14.18 -17.38 5.23
C ALA A 97 -15.00 -17.55 6.53
N ALA A 98 -16.00 -16.68 6.74
CA ALA A 98 -16.95 -16.72 7.85
C ALA A 98 -18.23 -17.44 7.43
#